data_AF-A0A645FP77-F1
#
_entry.id   AF-A0A645FP77-F1
#
_cell.length_a   1.000
_cell.length_b   1.000
_cell.length_c   1.000
_cell.angle_alpha   90.00
_cell.angle_beta   90.00
_cell.angle_gamma   90.00
#
_symmetry.space_group_name_H-M   'P 1'
#
loop_
_entity.id
_entity.type
_entity.pdbx_description
1 polymer ?
#
loop_
_entity_poly.entity_id
_entity_poly.type
_entity_poly.pdbx_seq_one_letter_code
_entity_poly.pdbx_strand_id
1 'polypeptide(L)'
;MDYGVLLKALLPNANTRSAHYTKQSAFENSNRQIRGQLIHLLADTGPKERHQIMDILSRFEQERILSCLADLQKEGFVQEKEGVYRIPKA
;
A
#
# COMPACT_ATOMS: atom_id res chain seq x y z
N MET A 1 -18.48 -1.17 8.86
CA MET A 1 -17.59 -2.26 9.30
C MET A 1 -16.20 -1.67 9.46
N ASP A 2 -15.71 -1.70 10.69
CA ASP A 2 -14.77 -0.74 11.27
C ASP A 2 -13.30 -0.99 10.90
N TYR A 3 -12.85 -0.37 9.82
CA TYR A 3 -11.42 -0.26 9.49
C TYR A 3 -10.76 1.01 10.04
N GLY A 4 -11.53 1.87 10.73
CA GLY A 4 -11.04 3.14 11.30
C GLY A 4 -10.23 3.00 12.60
N VAL A 5 -10.27 1.83 13.24
CA VAL A 5 -9.62 1.60 14.55
C VAL A 5 -8.20 1.03 14.39
N LEU A 6 -7.91 0.31 13.30
CA LEU A 6 -6.55 -0.19 13.03
C LEU A 6 -5.60 0.92 12.54
N LEU A 7 -6.14 2.01 11.96
CA LEU A 7 -5.36 3.11 11.40
C LEU A 7 -4.70 4.03 12.44
N LYS A 8 -5.06 3.91 13.73
CA LYS A 8 -4.65 4.85 14.78
C LYS A 8 -3.51 4.37 15.67
N ALA A 9 -3.13 3.09 15.63
CA ALA A 9 -2.25 2.51 16.63
C ALA A 9 -0.78 2.38 16.22
N LEU A 10 -0.45 2.40 14.93
CA LEU A 10 0.86 1.90 14.47
C LEU A 10 1.84 2.94 13.92
N LEU A 11 1.42 4.18 13.63
CA LEU A 11 2.34 5.17 13.06
C LEU A 11 2.06 6.57 13.61
N PRO A 12 2.93 7.13 14.48
CA PRO A 12 3.05 8.58 14.54
C PRO A 12 3.68 9.01 13.21
N ASN A 13 2.86 9.53 12.30
CA ASN A 13 3.27 10.24 11.09
C ASN A 13 4.01 9.42 10.00
N ALA A 14 3.30 8.53 9.30
CA ALA A 14 3.70 8.11 7.94
C ALA A 14 3.12 9.01 6.82
N ASN A 15 2.50 10.14 7.19
CA ASN A 15 2.00 11.15 6.23
C ASN A 15 3.02 12.24 5.87
N THR A 16 4.25 12.19 6.39
CA THR A 16 5.22 13.30 6.28
C THR A 16 6.29 13.07 5.22
N ARG A 17 5.92 12.72 3.96
CA ARG A 17 6.80 12.93 2.79
C ARG A 17 6.21 12.70 1.39
N SER A 18 4.89 12.70 1.21
CA SER A 18 4.28 12.76 -0.13
C SER A 18 4.30 14.20 -0.69
N ALA A 19 5.48 14.84 -0.73
CA ALA A 19 5.65 16.26 -1.06
C ALA A 19 5.52 16.58 -2.56
N HIS A 20 5.30 15.58 -3.42
CA HIS A 20 5.02 15.77 -4.85
C HIS A 20 3.69 15.14 -5.24
N TYR A 21 2.62 15.61 -4.59
CA TYR A 21 1.26 15.22 -4.91
C TYR A 21 0.81 15.88 -6.23
N THR A 22 1.13 15.26 -7.37
CA THR A 22 0.66 15.71 -8.70
C THR A 22 -0.78 15.26 -8.95
N LYS A 23 -1.64 16.28 -9.14
CA LYS A 23 -3.09 16.28 -9.47
C LYS A 23 -3.70 14.91 -9.80
N GLN A 24 -4.52 14.46 -8.86
CA GLN A 24 -5.37 13.29 -9.00
C GLN A 24 -6.67 13.63 -9.75
N SER A 25 -7.12 12.72 -10.61
CA SER A 25 -8.47 12.69 -11.13
C SER A 25 -9.42 12.06 -10.10
N ALA A 26 -10.73 12.30 -10.26
CA ALA A 26 -11.82 12.19 -9.27
C ALA A 26 -12.11 10.79 -8.64
N PHE A 27 -11.16 9.85 -8.64
CA PHE A 27 -11.24 8.55 -7.97
C PHE A 27 -10.26 8.42 -6.78
N GLU A 28 -9.84 9.57 -6.20
CA GLU A 28 -8.79 9.70 -5.19
C GLU A 28 -8.85 8.69 -4.04
N ASN A 29 -10.07 8.41 -3.55
CA ASN A 29 -10.27 7.77 -2.27
C ASN A 29 -10.10 6.25 -2.28
N SER A 30 -10.06 5.59 -3.44
CA SER A 30 -9.89 4.12 -3.50
C SER A 30 -8.46 3.70 -3.86
N ASN A 31 -7.76 4.40 -4.76
CA ASN A 31 -6.32 4.11 -5.00
C ASN A 31 -5.44 4.57 -3.84
N ARG A 32 -5.70 5.74 -3.22
CA ARG A 32 -4.98 6.13 -1.99
C ARG A 32 -5.22 5.13 -0.86
N GLN A 33 -6.44 4.61 -0.73
CA GLN A 33 -6.77 3.61 0.28
C GLN A 33 -6.04 2.27 0.03
N ILE A 34 -6.00 1.78 -1.21
CA ILE A 34 -5.26 0.55 -1.56
C ILE A 34 -3.78 0.73 -1.23
N ARG A 35 -3.17 1.84 -1.63
CA ARG A 35 -1.76 2.12 -1.37
C ARG A 35 -1.44 2.19 0.12
N GLY A 36 -2.28 2.88 0.90
CA GLY A 36 -2.14 2.90 2.35
C GLY A 36 -2.22 1.49 2.95
N GLN A 37 -3.21 0.69 2.55
CA GLN A 37 -3.33 -0.69 3.04
C GLN A 37 -2.15 -1.57 2.65
N LEU A 38 -1.59 -1.42 1.44
CA LEU A 38 -0.39 -2.14 1.01
C LEU A 38 0.82 -1.80 1.89
N ILE A 39 1.06 -0.50 2.13
CA ILE A 39 2.17 -0.06 2.99
C ILE A 39 1.99 -0.60 4.40
N HIS A 40 0.81 -0.44 4.99
CA HIS A 40 0.52 -0.93 6.34
C HIS A 40 0.69 -2.44 6.44
N LEU A 41 0.12 -3.19 5.49
CA LEU A 41 0.22 -4.65 5.45
C LEU A 41 1.69 -5.10 5.46
N LEU A 42 2.52 -4.54 4.57
CA LEU A 42 3.92 -4.93 4.43
C LEU A 42 4.80 -4.46 5.59
N ALA A 43 4.47 -3.30 6.19
CA ALA A 43 5.19 -2.78 7.36
C ALA A 43 4.89 -3.59 8.63
N ASP A 44 3.61 -3.91 8.88
CA ASP A 44 3.17 -4.56 10.12
C ASP A 44 3.40 -6.06 10.11
N THR A 45 3.18 -6.70 8.96
CA THR A 45 3.19 -8.17 8.84
C THR A 45 4.38 -8.69 8.05
N GLY A 46 5.26 -7.80 7.58
CA GLY A 46 6.47 -8.14 6.85
C GLY A 46 6.23 -8.49 5.37
N PRO A 47 7.27 -9.06 4.71
CA PRO A 47 7.22 -9.40 3.30
C PRO A 47 6.09 -10.37 2.95
N LYS A 48 5.45 -10.17 1.80
CA LYS A 48 4.35 -11.04 1.33
C LYS A 48 4.41 -11.31 -0.16
N GLU A 49 3.98 -12.50 -0.54
CA GLU A 49 3.81 -12.85 -1.93
C GLU A 49 2.60 -12.13 -2.55
N ARG A 50 2.67 -11.92 -3.86
CA ARG A 50 1.58 -11.33 -4.65
C ARG A 50 0.21 -11.95 -4.35
N HIS A 51 0.11 -13.29 -4.35
CA HIS A 51 -1.16 -13.99 -4.14
C HIS A 51 -1.74 -13.72 -2.75
N GLN A 52 -0.90 -13.67 -1.71
CA GLN A 52 -1.33 -13.36 -0.35
C GLN A 52 -1.87 -11.92 -0.25
N ILE A 53 -1.22 -10.97 -0.93
CA ILE A 53 -1.69 -9.58 -0.98
C ILE A 53 -3.06 -9.50 -1.67
N MET A 54 -3.24 -10.22 -2.79
CA MET A 54 -4.52 -10.24 -3.50
C MET A 54 -5.65 -10.85 -2.66
N ASP A 55 -5.35 -11.89 -1.88
CA ASP A 55 -6.32 -12.54 -1.00
C ASP A 55 -6.75 -11.61 0.15
N ILE A 56 -5.78 -10.97 0.82
CA ILE A 56 -6.01 -10.03 1.92
C ILE A 56 -6.76 -8.77 1.45
N LEU A 57 -6.46 -8.30 0.24
CA LEU A 57 -7.08 -7.13 -0.38
C LEU A 57 -8.18 -7.50 -1.37
N SER A 58 -8.75 -8.70 -1.29
CA SER A 58 -9.75 -9.26 -2.23
C SER A 58 -11.01 -8.40 -2.42
N ARG A 59 -11.30 -7.49 -1.49
CA ARG A 59 -12.33 -6.45 -1.61
C ARG A 59 -12.06 -5.40 -2.71
N PHE A 60 -10.83 -5.31 -3.21
CA PHE A 60 -10.43 -4.42 -4.27
C PHE A 60 -10.15 -5.21 -5.55
N GLU A 61 -10.31 -4.55 -6.70
CA GLU A 61 -9.99 -5.16 -7.99
C GLU A 61 -8.49 -5.46 -8.09
N GLN A 62 -8.15 -6.66 -8.56
CA GLN A 62 -6.76 -7.11 -8.68
C GLN A 62 -5.91 -6.16 -9.51
N GLU A 63 -6.43 -5.68 -10.64
CA GLU A 63 -5.73 -4.72 -11.52
C GLU A 63 -5.33 -3.44 -10.78
N ARG A 64 -6.20 -2.96 -9.87
CA ARG A 64 -5.95 -1.76 -9.09
C ARG A 64 -4.90 -2.00 -8.02
N ILE A 65 -4.93 -3.15 -7.36
CA ILE A 65 -3.89 -3.55 -6.39
C ILE A 65 -2.53 -3.63 -7.10
N LEU A 66 -2.48 -4.23 -8.28
CA LEU A 66 -1.26 -4.35 -9.09
C LEU A 66 -0.74 -3.00 -9.56
N SER A 67 -1.62 -2.12 -10.06
CA SER A 67 -1.25 -0.75 -10.41
C SER A 67 -0.65 -0.02 -9.20
N CYS A 68 -1.27 -0.15 -8.03
CA CYS A 68 -0.80 0.49 -6.80
C CYS A 68 0.55 -0.07 -6.33
N LEU A 69 0.77 -1.40 -6.41
CA LEU A 69 2.06 -2.02 -6.11
C LEU A 69 3.15 -1.52 -7.07
N ALA A 70 2.84 -1.44 -8.37
CA ALA A 70 3.78 -0.95 -9.38
C ALA A 70 4.16 0.53 -9.13
N ASP A 71 3.19 1.37 -8.80
CA ASP A 71 3.44 2.79 -8.48
C ASP A 71 4.26 2.93 -7.19
N LEU A 72 3.92 2.17 -6.14
CA LEU A 72 4.69 2.14 -4.89
C LEU A 72 6.13 1.65 -5.10
N GLN A 73 6.34 0.72 -6.03
CA GLN A 73 7.67 0.27 -6.41
C GLN A 73 8.46 1.35 -7.16
N LYS A 74 7.84 2.03 -8.12
CA LYS A 74 8.46 3.15 -8.85
C LYS A 74 8.87 4.29 -7.92
N GLU A 75 8.06 4.55 -6.89
CA GLU A 75 8.33 5.57 -5.89
C GLU A 75 9.33 5.12 -4.80
N GLY A 76 9.68 3.83 -4.76
CA GLY A 76 10.65 3.29 -3.80
C GLY A 76 10.08 2.98 -2.41
N PHE A 77 8.75 3.04 -2.23
CA PHE A 77 8.09 2.67 -0.97
C PHE A 77 8.01 1.16 -0.76
N VAL A 78 7.94 0.39 -1.85
CA VAL A 78 7.88 -1.08 -1.85
C VAL A 78 8.96 -1.61 -2.79
N GLN A 79 9.52 -2.77 -2.47
CA GLN A 79 10.40 -3.50 -3.35
C GLN A 79 9.87 -4.92 -3.52
N GLU A 80 9.86 -5.40 -4.76
CA GLU A 80 9.64 -6.81 -5.08
C GLU A 80 10.98 -7.54 -5.16
N LYS A 81 11.08 -8.72 -4.54
CA LYS A 81 12.16 -9.68 -4.73
C LYS A 81 11.55 -11.07 -4.87
N GLU A 82 11.80 -11.73 -6.01
CA GLU A 82 11.34 -13.11 -6.27
C GLU A 82 9.81 -13.28 -6.07
N GLY A 83 9.00 -12.28 -6.47
CA GLY A 83 7.55 -12.29 -6.28
C GLY A 83 7.06 -11.93 -4.88
N VAL A 84 7.99 -11.62 -3.96
CA VAL A 84 7.71 -11.18 -2.59
C VAL A 84 7.89 -9.66 -2.48
N TYR A 85 6.82 -8.96 -2.10
CA TYR A 85 6.83 -7.52 -1.84
C TYR A 85 7.21 -7.23 -0.40
N ARG A 86 8.02 -6.19 -0.18
CA ARG A 86 8.47 -5.74 1.15
C ARG A 86 8.69 -4.23 1.18
N ILE A 87 8.70 -3.64 2.37
CA ILE A 87 9.24 -2.29 2.57
C ILE A 87 10.77 -2.36 2.56
N PRO A 88 11.48 -1.58 1.74
CA PRO A 88 12.94 -1.54 1.78
C PRO A 88 13.40 -1.07 3.16
N LYS A 89 14.33 -1.82 3.77
CA LYS A 89 15.03 -1.34 4.97
C LYS A 89 16.07 -0.32 4.50
N ALA A 90 16.05 0.87 5.11
CA ALA A 90 17.11 1.87 4.95
C ALA A 90 18.45 1.32 5.43
#